data_AF-A0A8B9HU91-F1
#
_entry.id   AF-A0A8B9HU91-F1
#
_cell.length_a   1.000
_cell.length_b   1.000
_cell.length_c   1.000
_cell.angle_alpha   90.00
_cell.angle_beta   90.00
_cell.angle_gamma   90.00
#
_symmetry.space_group_name_H-M   'P 1'
#
loop_
_entity.id
_entity.type
_entity.pdbx_description
1 polymer ?
#
loop_
_entity_poly.entity_id
_entity_poly.type
_entity_poly.pdbx_seq_one_letter_code
_entity_poly.pdbx_strand_id
1 'polypeptide(L)'
;MLISLKNAFLFFCFSGKDDTIFVFLSDHGAPGLFCFPSSSLYATDFIDELQKMANNKQFKQMVIFMECCYSGSMLENLPENVSIYGVTACPPDTVAYFCYYDEERMTYLAAEMSAVWMSYTEVSDLDKITFQDEFTNLQEHMQQSVPCEYGDKDVSKLSVSTFLKNTPPSTRETKKVQKPTDLISFYEAPFKILEHKIQREEDPAKKEALKKKYENLQKIRSSIERSVEEIRDLSIRAGGGSAAAETMSLSRTQLQDFKTVAELFRTTCFNWHETEYQYALSQLPVFAKLCASGGNVQGILDVIKQVKRTSTAFK
;
A
#
# COMPACT_ATOMS: atom_id res chain seq x y z
N MET A 1 -3.11 19.69 6.68
CA MET A 1 -2.08 20.31 5.83
C MET A 1 -2.04 19.50 4.54
N LEU A 2 -2.55 20.04 3.43
CA LEU A 2 -2.68 19.33 2.15
C LEU A 2 -1.29 19.15 1.53
N ILE A 3 -0.73 17.95 1.68
CA ILE A 3 0.45 17.54 0.92
C ILE A 3 -0.07 16.92 -0.36
N SER A 4 -0.28 17.75 -1.39
CA SER A 4 -0.31 17.29 -2.78
C SER A 4 1.01 16.57 -3.08
N LEU A 5 1.03 15.58 -3.97
CA LEU A 5 2.25 14.92 -4.45
C LEU A 5 3.38 15.88 -4.87
N LYS A 6 3.04 17.08 -5.33
CA LYS A 6 4.02 18.17 -5.54
C LYS A 6 4.79 18.51 -4.26
N ASN A 7 4.13 18.51 -3.10
CA ASN A 7 4.68 18.87 -1.80
C ASN A 7 5.45 17.72 -1.13
N ALA A 8 5.14 16.45 -1.40
CA ALA A 8 5.94 15.32 -0.91
C ALA A 8 7.29 15.22 -1.65
N PHE A 9 7.31 15.50 -2.96
CA PHE A 9 8.54 15.59 -3.76
C PHE A 9 9.28 16.93 -3.67
N LEU A 10 8.65 18.00 -3.16
CA LEU A 10 9.28 19.31 -2.96
C LEU A 10 10.45 19.27 -1.95
N PHE A 11 10.56 18.22 -1.11
CA PHE A 11 11.74 18.01 -0.26
C PHE A 11 12.96 17.45 -1.02
N PHE A 12 12.78 16.81 -2.18
CA PHE A 12 13.87 16.28 -3.01
C PHE A 12 14.41 17.29 -4.03
N CYS A 13 13.83 18.49 -4.14
CA CYS A 13 14.29 19.50 -5.10
C CYS A 13 15.71 20.05 -4.82
N PHE A 14 16.32 19.75 -3.67
CA PHE A 14 17.65 20.25 -3.32
C PHE A 14 18.77 19.20 -3.30
N SER A 15 18.47 17.91 -3.55
CA SER A 15 19.51 16.89 -3.63
C SER A 15 20.23 16.94 -4.99
N GLY A 16 21.52 16.66 -4.98
CA GLY A 16 22.40 16.64 -6.15
C GLY A 16 22.96 15.26 -6.46
N LYS A 17 23.73 15.19 -7.54
CA LYS A 17 24.36 13.97 -8.08
C LYS A 17 25.25 13.19 -7.11
N ASP A 18 25.64 13.79 -5.99
CA ASP A 18 26.52 13.20 -4.98
C ASP A 18 25.77 12.77 -3.71
N ASP A 19 24.46 13.04 -3.63
CA ASP A 19 23.62 12.75 -2.46
C ASP A 19 22.97 11.37 -2.55
N THR A 20 22.73 10.76 -1.40
CA THR A 20 21.98 9.51 -1.28
C THR A 20 20.60 9.77 -0.69
N ILE A 21 19.57 9.12 -1.22
CA ILE A 21 18.18 9.31 -0.79
C ILE A 21 17.63 8.01 -0.22
N PHE A 22 17.03 8.07 0.97
CA PHE A 22 16.19 7.01 1.49
C PHE A 22 14.74 7.48 1.55
N VAL A 23 13.83 6.72 0.97
CA VAL A 23 12.39 6.96 0.98
C VAL A 23 11.73 5.81 1.72
N PHE A 24 10.95 6.10 2.75
CA PHE A 24 10.08 5.13 3.39
C PHE A 24 8.64 5.61 3.33
N LEU A 25 7.76 4.78 2.77
CA LEU A 25 6.32 5.04 2.66
C LEU A 25 5.55 3.92 3.35
N SER A 26 4.59 4.28 4.20
CA SER A 26 3.76 3.33 4.96
C SER A 26 2.33 3.85 5.05
N ASP A 27 1.38 3.15 4.43
CA ASP A 27 -0.07 3.43 4.48
C ASP A 27 -0.84 2.25 3.84
N HIS A 28 -2.11 2.45 3.52
CA HIS A 28 -2.91 1.58 2.68
C HIS A 28 -2.45 1.61 1.22
N GLY A 29 -2.79 0.55 0.50
CA GLY A 29 -2.52 0.41 -0.92
C GLY A 29 -3.54 -0.44 -1.64
N ALA A 30 -3.44 -0.43 -2.97
CA ALA A 30 -4.16 -1.25 -3.92
C ALA A 30 -3.22 -1.49 -5.13
N PRO A 31 -3.57 -2.38 -6.07
CA PRO A 31 -2.72 -2.58 -7.26
C PRO A 31 -2.44 -1.26 -7.98
N GLY A 32 -1.18 -0.94 -8.21
CA GLY A 32 -0.71 0.30 -8.85
C GLY A 32 -1.03 1.59 -8.09
N LEU A 33 -1.37 1.52 -6.80
CA LEU A 33 -1.82 2.66 -6.00
C LEU A 33 -1.32 2.62 -4.55
N PHE A 34 -0.75 3.74 -4.10
CA PHE A 34 -0.43 4.04 -2.69
C PHE A 34 -1.33 5.18 -2.18
N CYS A 35 -1.84 5.07 -0.95
CA CYS A 35 -2.73 6.07 -0.37
C CYS A 35 -1.99 7.18 0.39
N PHE A 36 -2.37 8.43 0.15
CA PHE A 36 -2.17 9.53 1.07
C PHE A 36 -3.50 9.85 1.78
N PRO A 37 -3.48 10.63 2.89
CA PRO A 37 -4.70 10.94 3.65
C PRO A 37 -5.85 11.54 2.82
N SER A 38 -5.54 12.30 1.76
CA SER A 38 -6.54 12.97 0.92
C SER A 38 -6.27 12.87 -0.59
N SER A 39 -5.36 11.98 -1.01
CA SER A 39 -5.01 11.78 -2.41
C SER A 39 -4.41 10.39 -2.62
N SER A 40 -4.23 9.98 -3.87
CA SER A 40 -3.59 8.71 -4.21
C SER A 40 -2.33 8.96 -5.06
N LEU A 41 -1.29 8.16 -4.84
CA LEU A 41 -0.11 8.08 -5.70
C LEU A 41 -0.23 6.84 -6.57
N TYR A 42 -0.27 7.05 -7.88
CA TYR A 42 -0.31 5.96 -8.85
C TYR A 42 1.10 5.55 -9.24
N ALA A 43 1.31 4.25 -9.46
CA ALA A 43 2.60 3.68 -9.85
C ALA A 43 3.19 4.38 -11.08
N THR A 44 2.36 4.72 -12.08
CA THR A 44 2.79 5.45 -13.27
C THR A 44 3.40 6.81 -12.95
N ASP A 45 2.72 7.61 -12.12
CA ASP A 45 3.21 8.93 -11.73
C ASP A 45 4.48 8.82 -10.87
N PHE A 46 4.55 7.81 -10.01
CA PHE A 46 5.70 7.57 -9.15
C PHE A 46 6.95 7.19 -9.96
N ILE A 47 6.83 6.17 -10.83
CA ILE A 47 7.93 5.72 -11.68
C ILE A 47 8.38 6.82 -12.64
N ASP A 48 7.46 7.57 -13.25
CA ASP A 48 7.78 8.67 -14.15
C ASP A 48 8.61 9.77 -13.41
N GLU A 49 8.25 10.10 -12.15
CA GLU A 49 9.01 11.08 -11.38
C GLU A 49 10.38 10.54 -10.93
N LEU A 50 10.48 9.27 -10.53
CA LEU A 50 11.76 8.63 -10.19
C LEU A 50 12.73 8.64 -11.38
N GLN A 51 12.25 8.28 -12.58
CA GLN A 51 13.03 8.34 -13.81
C GLN A 51 13.46 9.77 -14.14
N LYS A 52 12.57 10.75 -13.96
CA LYS A 52 12.89 12.16 -14.15
C LYS A 52 13.98 12.63 -13.18
N MET A 53 13.91 12.25 -11.90
CA MET A 53 14.95 12.56 -10.91
C MET A 53 16.30 11.93 -11.28
N ALA A 54 16.31 10.69 -11.75
CA ALA A 54 17.52 10.01 -12.21
C ALA A 54 18.14 10.72 -13.43
N ASN A 55 17.33 11.04 -14.44
CA ASN A 55 17.78 11.76 -15.64
C ASN A 55 18.34 13.15 -15.33
N ASN A 56 17.77 13.82 -14.32
CA ASN A 56 18.22 15.13 -13.85
C ASN A 56 19.41 15.06 -12.89
N LYS A 57 19.94 13.86 -12.60
CA LYS A 57 21.05 13.63 -11.66
C LYS A 57 20.79 14.26 -10.28
N GLN A 58 19.56 14.10 -9.78
CA GLN A 58 19.15 14.64 -8.47
C GLN A 58 19.57 13.75 -7.30
N PHE A 59 20.23 12.62 -7.56
CA PHE A 59 20.82 11.75 -6.56
C PHE A 59 21.93 10.91 -7.18
N LYS A 60 22.79 10.38 -6.32
CA LYS A 60 23.79 9.35 -6.63
C LYS A 60 23.18 7.95 -6.58
N GLN A 61 22.50 7.65 -5.47
CA GLN A 61 21.75 6.41 -5.25
C GLN A 61 20.48 6.69 -4.45
N MET A 62 19.45 5.87 -4.67
CA MET A 62 18.19 5.93 -3.91
C MET A 62 17.80 4.53 -3.41
N VAL A 63 17.28 4.46 -2.18
CA VAL A 63 16.63 3.27 -1.63
C VAL A 63 15.20 3.62 -1.25
N ILE A 64 14.25 2.77 -1.61
CA ILE A 64 12.81 2.95 -1.37
C ILE A 64 12.27 1.75 -0.61
N PHE A 65 11.76 1.95 0.60
CA PHE A 65 11.00 0.95 1.34
C PHE A 65 9.51 1.32 1.27
N MET A 66 8.66 0.37 0.86
CA MET A 66 7.23 0.61 0.68
C MET A 66 6.37 -0.43 1.40
N GLU A 67 5.73 0.01 2.47
CA GLU A 67 4.75 -0.74 3.25
C GLU A 67 3.34 -0.35 2.83
N CYS A 68 2.72 -1.16 1.98
CA CYS A 68 1.28 -1.12 1.73
C CYS A 68 0.81 -2.43 1.08
N CYS A 69 -0.51 -2.66 1.07
CA CYS A 69 -1.09 -3.76 0.29
C CYS A 69 -0.77 -3.59 -1.20
N TYR A 70 -0.45 -4.69 -1.88
CA TYR A 70 -0.04 -4.74 -3.28
C TYR A 70 1.21 -3.89 -3.60
N SER A 71 2.04 -3.56 -2.62
CA SER A 71 3.20 -2.66 -2.76
C SER A 71 4.16 -3.03 -3.90
N GLY A 72 4.33 -4.33 -4.22
CA GLY A 72 5.11 -4.76 -5.38
C GLY A 72 4.66 -4.15 -6.71
N SER A 73 3.36 -3.91 -6.88
CA SER A 73 2.79 -3.30 -8.10
C SER A 73 3.19 -1.82 -8.29
N MET A 74 3.71 -1.17 -7.25
CA MET A 74 4.23 0.20 -7.34
C MET A 74 5.63 0.27 -7.94
N LEU A 75 6.40 -0.83 -7.85
CA LEU A 75 7.82 -0.88 -8.22
C LEU A 75 8.14 -1.94 -9.29
N GLU A 76 7.20 -2.79 -9.70
CA GLU A 76 7.43 -3.84 -10.71
C GLU A 76 7.97 -3.31 -12.05
N ASN A 77 7.64 -2.06 -12.39
CA ASN A 77 8.07 -1.39 -13.62
C ASN A 77 9.28 -0.44 -13.39
N LEU A 78 9.94 -0.51 -12.23
CA LEU A 78 11.14 0.26 -11.94
C LEU A 78 12.31 -0.28 -12.78
N PRO A 79 13.01 0.56 -13.57
CA PRO A 79 14.16 0.09 -14.35
C PRO A 79 15.29 -0.42 -13.45
N GLU A 80 16.01 -1.44 -13.92
CA GLU A 80 17.12 -2.03 -13.16
C GLU A 80 18.42 -1.18 -13.21
N ASN A 81 18.47 -0.15 -14.06
CA ASN A 81 19.69 0.62 -14.36
C ASN A 81 19.59 2.11 -13.99
N VAL A 82 18.78 2.47 -12.98
CA VAL A 82 18.58 3.87 -12.54
C VAL A 82 19.16 4.19 -11.16
N SER A 83 19.99 3.31 -10.59
CA SER A 83 20.58 3.49 -9.25
C SER A 83 19.53 3.70 -8.14
N ILE A 84 18.37 3.06 -8.31
CA ILE A 84 17.27 3.01 -7.34
C ILE A 84 17.06 1.55 -6.95
N TYR A 85 17.11 1.24 -5.67
CA TYR A 85 16.74 -0.06 -5.12
C TYR A 85 15.43 0.05 -4.34
N GLY A 86 14.49 -0.85 -4.62
CA GLY A 86 13.17 -0.88 -4.00
C GLY A 86 12.95 -2.14 -3.20
N VAL A 87 12.37 -2.01 -2.00
CA VAL A 87 11.89 -3.12 -1.17
C VAL A 87 10.42 -2.88 -0.84
N THR A 88 9.58 -3.89 -1.02
CA THR A 88 8.14 -3.81 -0.77
C THR A 88 7.69 -4.87 0.21
N ALA A 89 6.60 -4.59 0.94
CA ALA A 89 6.06 -5.50 1.94
C ALA A 89 5.42 -6.77 1.36
N CYS A 90 4.88 -6.69 0.14
CA CYS A 90 4.17 -7.81 -0.49
C CYS A 90 4.31 -7.80 -2.03
N PRO A 91 4.10 -8.94 -2.71
CA PRO A 91 3.95 -9.00 -4.16
C PRO A 91 2.85 -8.08 -4.71
N PRO A 92 2.82 -7.86 -6.05
CA PRO A 92 1.79 -7.09 -6.74
C PRO A 92 0.36 -7.63 -6.55
N ASP A 93 0.19 -8.88 -6.09
CA ASP A 93 -1.08 -9.58 -6.04
C ASP A 93 -1.56 -9.99 -4.63
N THR A 94 -0.85 -9.59 -3.59
CA THR A 94 -1.16 -9.93 -2.20
C THR A 94 -1.24 -8.71 -1.29
N VAL A 95 -1.64 -8.91 -0.03
CA VAL A 95 -1.87 -7.84 0.95
C VAL A 95 -0.77 -7.78 2.00
N ALA A 96 -0.60 -6.60 2.60
CA ALA A 96 0.25 -6.39 3.76
C ALA A 96 -0.51 -6.61 5.08
N TYR A 97 0.21 -6.80 6.18
CA TYR A 97 -0.36 -7.08 7.50
C TYR A 97 0.08 -6.04 8.56
N PHE A 98 -0.83 -5.74 9.49
CA PHE A 98 -0.54 -5.09 10.75
C PHE A 98 -0.09 -6.09 11.81
N CYS A 99 0.57 -5.60 12.86
CA CYS A 99 0.99 -6.37 14.03
C CYS A 99 0.92 -5.54 15.31
N TYR A 100 1.13 -6.19 16.46
CA TYR A 100 1.17 -5.62 17.79
C TYR A 100 -0.15 -4.92 18.18
N TYR A 101 -1.17 -5.71 18.51
CA TYR A 101 -2.40 -5.14 19.04
C TYR A 101 -2.15 -4.63 20.46
N ASP A 102 -2.40 -3.34 20.68
CA ASP A 102 -2.30 -2.73 22.00
C ASP A 102 -3.69 -2.59 22.61
N GLU A 103 -3.92 -3.33 23.69
CA GLU A 103 -5.20 -3.31 24.37
C GLU A 103 -5.50 -1.96 25.03
N GLU A 104 -4.52 -1.20 25.51
CA GLU A 104 -4.76 0.09 26.17
C GLU A 104 -5.25 1.14 25.17
N ARG A 105 -4.59 1.20 24.01
CA ARG A 105 -4.85 2.13 22.90
C ARG A 105 -5.95 1.63 21.97
N MET A 106 -6.31 0.36 22.06
CA MET A 106 -7.34 -0.31 21.26
C MET A 106 -7.07 -0.20 19.76
N THR A 107 -5.81 -0.43 19.35
CA THR A 107 -5.36 -0.35 17.95
C THR A 107 -4.10 -1.20 17.73
N TYR A 108 -3.77 -1.47 16.47
CA TYR A 108 -2.48 -2.04 16.07
C TYR A 108 -1.41 -0.94 16.03
N LEU A 109 -0.19 -1.27 16.49
CA LEU A 109 0.89 -0.28 16.66
C LEU A 109 1.82 -0.19 15.45
N ALA A 110 1.91 -1.22 14.62
CA ALA A 110 2.83 -1.25 13.49
C ALA A 110 2.30 -2.11 12.34
N ALA A 111 2.85 -1.90 11.15
CA ALA A 111 2.78 -2.85 10.05
C ALA A 111 3.94 -3.86 10.11
N GLU A 112 3.76 -5.05 9.54
CA GLU A 112 4.67 -6.18 9.73
C GLU A 112 6.06 -5.94 9.16
N MET A 113 6.18 -5.55 7.88
CA MET A 113 7.50 -5.25 7.28
C MET A 113 8.17 -4.12 8.08
N SER A 114 7.40 -3.08 8.40
CA SER A 114 7.81 -1.92 9.17
C SER A 114 8.40 -2.30 10.53
N ALA A 115 7.71 -3.15 11.28
CA ALA A 115 8.17 -3.66 12.56
C ALA A 115 9.48 -4.45 12.41
N VAL A 116 9.58 -5.30 11.38
CA VAL A 116 10.73 -6.19 11.17
C VAL A 116 11.98 -5.41 10.76
N TRP A 117 11.90 -4.54 9.74
CA TRP A 117 13.10 -3.81 9.29
C TRP A 117 13.57 -2.80 10.33
N MET A 118 12.67 -2.00 10.92
CA MET A 118 13.07 -0.98 11.90
C MET A 118 13.69 -1.60 13.15
N SER A 119 13.15 -2.71 13.64
CA SER A 119 13.71 -3.39 14.81
C SER A 119 15.08 -4.01 14.53
N TYR A 120 15.31 -4.51 13.31
CA TYR A 120 16.63 -5.01 12.90
C TYR A 120 17.64 -3.88 12.75
N THR A 121 17.27 -2.76 12.12
CA THR A 121 18.09 -1.55 12.03
C THR A 121 18.46 -1.02 13.43
N GLU A 122 17.54 -1.03 14.40
CA GLU A 122 17.80 -0.54 15.77
C GLU A 122 18.89 -1.32 16.54
N VAL A 123 19.05 -2.62 16.25
CA VAL A 123 19.97 -3.51 16.98
C VAL A 123 21.23 -3.86 16.20
N SER A 124 21.32 -3.42 14.96
CA SER A 124 22.42 -3.74 14.05
C SER A 124 23.49 -2.67 14.00
N ASP A 125 24.71 -3.09 13.69
CA ASP A 125 25.79 -2.16 13.34
C ASP A 125 25.62 -1.74 11.87
N LEU A 126 25.09 -0.54 11.65
CA LEU A 126 24.69 -0.06 10.32
C LEU A 126 25.88 0.09 9.35
N ASP A 127 27.11 0.14 9.86
CA ASP A 127 28.33 0.13 9.04
C ASP A 127 28.73 -1.27 8.55
N LYS A 128 28.11 -2.32 9.09
CA LYS A 128 28.40 -3.72 8.78
C LYS A 128 27.28 -4.44 8.04
N ILE A 129 26.05 -3.96 8.14
CA ILE A 129 24.90 -4.53 7.43
C ILE A 129 24.63 -3.77 6.13
N THR A 130 24.18 -4.50 5.13
CA THR A 130 23.76 -3.98 3.82
C THR A 130 22.24 -3.98 3.70
N PHE A 131 21.70 -3.31 2.68
CA PHE A 131 20.27 -3.44 2.37
C PHE A 131 19.89 -4.86 1.91
N GLN A 132 20.83 -5.62 1.37
CA GLN A 132 20.62 -7.03 1.09
C GLN A 132 20.42 -7.84 2.38
N ASP A 133 21.19 -7.53 3.44
CA ASP A 133 21.01 -8.16 4.75
C ASP A 133 19.67 -7.77 5.38
N GLU A 134 19.24 -6.50 5.23
CA GLU A 134 17.89 -6.05 5.61
C GLU A 134 16.80 -6.86 4.87
N PHE A 135 16.94 -7.04 3.55
CA PHE A 135 15.99 -7.83 2.77
C PHE A 135 15.94 -9.30 3.21
N THR A 136 17.10 -9.92 3.43
CA THR A 136 17.16 -11.29 3.98
C THR A 136 16.52 -11.38 5.37
N ASN A 137 16.77 -10.39 6.24
CA ASN A 137 16.11 -10.33 7.55
C ASN A 137 14.59 -10.24 7.42
N LEU A 138 14.06 -9.45 6.48
CA LEU A 138 12.63 -9.40 6.19
C LEU A 138 12.10 -10.77 5.76
N GLN A 139 12.79 -11.47 4.84
CA GLN A 139 12.39 -12.80 4.37
C GLN A 139 12.34 -13.84 5.49
N GLU A 140 13.22 -13.73 6.49
CA GLU A 140 13.32 -14.67 7.61
C GLU A 140 12.29 -14.41 8.72
N HIS A 141 11.90 -13.14 8.94
CA HIS A 141 11.17 -12.74 10.14
C HIS A 141 9.74 -12.24 9.89
N MET A 142 9.40 -11.89 8.65
CA MET A 142 7.99 -11.69 8.25
C MET A 142 7.30 -13.05 8.17
N GLN A 143 6.07 -13.12 8.67
CA GLN A 143 5.29 -14.35 8.81
C GLN A 143 4.10 -14.41 7.85
N GLN A 144 3.43 -13.30 7.59
CA GLN A 144 2.21 -13.26 6.76
C GLN A 144 2.43 -12.53 5.43
N SER A 145 3.11 -11.39 5.47
CA SER A 145 3.55 -10.68 4.28
C SER A 145 4.80 -11.31 3.65
N VAL A 146 4.97 -11.12 2.34
CA VAL A 146 6.09 -11.69 1.57
C VAL A 146 6.92 -10.55 0.97
N PRO A 147 8.10 -10.21 1.49
CA PRO A 147 8.84 -9.07 0.99
C PRO A 147 9.34 -9.31 -0.45
N CYS A 148 9.36 -8.27 -1.27
CA CYS A 148 9.88 -8.30 -2.65
C CYS A 148 10.92 -7.18 -2.86
N GLU A 149 11.84 -7.39 -3.81
CA GLU A 149 12.87 -6.40 -4.17
C GLU A 149 12.85 -6.08 -5.68
N TYR A 150 13.16 -4.83 -6.04
CA TYR A 150 13.06 -4.28 -7.39
C TYR A 150 14.19 -3.30 -7.70
N GLY A 151 14.39 -3.02 -8.99
CA GLY A 151 15.35 -2.03 -9.46
C GLY A 151 16.80 -2.51 -9.44
N ASP A 152 17.72 -1.60 -9.16
CA ASP A 152 19.17 -1.81 -9.23
C ASP A 152 19.68 -2.55 -7.99
N LYS A 153 19.86 -3.87 -8.11
CA LYS A 153 20.36 -4.73 -7.02
C LYS A 153 21.82 -4.51 -6.66
N ASP A 154 22.59 -3.74 -7.44
CA ASP A 154 23.94 -3.37 -6.99
C ASP A 154 23.88 -2.34 -5.85
N VAL A 155 22.81 -1.54 -5.78
CA VAL A 155 22.56 -0.62 -4.66
C VAL A 155 22.23 -1.38 -3.36
N SER A 156 21.64 -2.59 -3.42
CA SER A 156 21.32 -3.39 -2.22
C SER A 156 22.57 -3.80 -1.44
N LYS A 157 23.72 -3.89 -2.12
CA LYS A 157 25.03 -4.26 -1.54
C LYS A 157 25.67 -3.12 -0.75
N LEU A 158 25.11 -1.91 -0.79
CA LEU A 158 25.60 -0.77 -0.03
C LEU A 158 25.26 -0.91 1.46
N SER A 159 26.18 -0.43 2.30
CA SER A 159 25.99 -0.35 3.74
C SER A 159 24.78 0.51 4.09
N VAL A 160 23.96 0.07 5.05
CA VAL A 160 22.78 0.84 5.52
C VAL A 160 23.18 2.22 6.03
N SER A 161 24.34 2.34 6.69
CA SER A 161 24.89 3.62 7.16
C SER A 161 25.17 4.64 6.06
N THR A 162 25.25 4.21 4.79
CA THR A 162 25.38 5.11 3.64
C THR A 162 24.18 6.05 3.55
N PHE A 163 22.99 5.57 3.90
CA PHE A 163 21.73 6.29 3.79
C PHE A 163 21.16 6.69 5.15
N LEU A 164 21.22 5.77 6.12
CA LEU A 164 20.72 5.97 7.47
C LEU A 164 21.91 6.21 8.41
N LYS A 165 22.49 7.42 8.32
CA LYS A 165 23.54 7.85 9.24
C LYS A 165 22.92 8.11 10.61
N ASN A 166 23.21 7.24 11.57
CA ASN A 166 23.19 7.45 13.02
C ASN A 166 23.16 6.06 13.65
N THR A 167 24.31 5.38 13.73
CA THR A 167 24.43 4.24 14.65
C THR A 167 24.08 4.80 16.03
N PRO A 168 22.96 4.40 16.65
CA PRO A 168 22.58 4.94 17.95
C PRO A 168 23.78 4.75 18.90
N PRO A 169 24.24 5.78 19.62
CA PRO A 169 25.29 5.61 20.61
C PRO A 169 24.78 4.55 21.57
N SER A 170 25.42 3.39 21.54
CA SER A 170 24.86 2.15 22.06
C SER A 170 24.28 2.34 23.46
N THR A 171 22.97 2.21 23.63
CA THR A 171 22.49 1.47 24.79
C THR A 171 22.70 0.01 24.43
N ARG A 172 23.89 -0.51 24.81
CA ARG A 172 24.20 -1.94 24.92
C ARG A 172 23.29 -2.58 25.97
N GLU A 173 22.00 -2.56 25.72
CA GLU A 173 21.07 -3.49 26.34
C GLU A 173 20.56 -4.36 25.22
N THR A 174 20.58 -5.66 25.46
CA THR A 174 20.12 -6.72 24.58
C THR A 174 18.63 -6.55 24.26
N LYS A 175 18.27 -5.55 23.45
CA LYS A 175 16.95 -5.44 22.86
C LYS A 175 16.81 -6.64 21.93
N LYS A 176 16.09 -7.66 22.40
CA LYS A 176 15.69 -8.76 21.52
C LYS A 176 14.70 -8.17 20.52
N VAL A 177 14.96 -8.41 19.23
CA VAL A 177 13.97 -8.17 18.18
C VAL A 177 12.69 -8.91 18.58
N GLN A 178 11.62 -8.15 18.81
CA GLN A 178 10.32 -8.73 19.10
C GLN A 178 9.78 -9.30 17.79
N LYS A 179 9.30 -10.54 17.84
CA LYS A 179 8.63 -11.14 16.69
C LYS A 179 7.26 -10.48 16.53
N PRO A 180 6.81 -10.19 15.31
CA PRO A 180 5.45 -9.73 15.06
C PRO A 180 4.41 -10.63 15.73
N THR A 181 3.45 -10.03 16.42
CA THR A 181 2.27 -10.69 17.02
C THR A 181 0.98 -10.05 16.51
N ASP A 182 -0.16 -10.70 16.77
CA ASP A 182 -1.49 -10.15 16.46
C ASP A 182 -1.66 -9.78 14.98
N LEU A 183 -1.10 -10.61 14.10
CA LEU A 183 -1.08 -10.33 12.67
C LEU A 183 -2.50 -10.26 12.09
N ILE A 184 -2.81 -9.16 11.40
CA ILE A 184 -4.11 -8.94 10.76
C ILE A 184 -3.94 -8.19 9.45
N SER A 185 -4.75 -8.50 8.44
CA SER A 185 -4.72 -7.75 7.19
C SER A 185 -5.23 -6.32 7.38
N PHE A 186 -4.75 -5.39 6.55
CA PHE A 186 -5.15 -3.98 6.63
C PHE A 186 -6.67 -3.77 6.54
N TYR A 187 -7.38 -4.61 5.77
CA TYR A 187 -8.81 -4.46 5.53
C TYR A 187 -9.69 -5.02 6.66
N GLU A 188 -9.17 -5.95 7.46
CA GLU A 188 -9.90 -6.56 8.58
C GLU A 188 -9.65 -5.82 9.91
N ALA A 189 -8.54 -5.08 10.02
CA ALA A 189 -8.18 -4.35 11.24
C ALA A 189 -9.28 -3.40 11.76
N PRO A 190 -9.99 -2.60 10.93
CA PRO A 190 -11.07 -1.74 11.42
C PRO A 190 -12.22 -2.50 12.09
N PHE A 191 -12.59 -3.67 11.54
CA PHE A 191 -13.62 -4.54 12.11
C PHE A 191 -13.16 -5.10 13.44
N LYS A 192 -11.92 -5.61 13.50
CA LYS A 192 -11.38 -6.21 14.71
C LYS A 192 -11.22 -5.23 15.86
N ILE A 193 -10.79 -4.01 15.54
CA ILE A 193 -10.73 -2.90 16.50
C ILE A 193 -12.11 -2.60 17.10
N LEU A 194 -13.17 -2.56 16.28
CA LEU A 194 -14.53 -2.36 16.77
C LEU A 194 -15.03 -3.52 17.63
N GLU A 195 -14.73 -4.77 17.27
CA GLU A 195 -15.07 -5.95 18.08
C GLU A 195 -14.47 -5.85 19.48
N HIS A 196 -13.18 -5.54 19.58
CA HIS A 196 -12.52 -5.37 20.87
C HIS A 196 -13.13 -4.21 21.67
N LYS A 197 -13.44 -3.07 21.02
CA LYS A 197 -14.10 -1.93 21.67
C LYS A 197 -15.48 -2.32 22.22
N ILE A 198 -16.27 -3.09 21.48
CA ILE A 198 -17.58 -3.57 21.94
C ILE A 198 -17.44 -4.53 23.13
N GLN A 199 -16.45 -5.40 23.10
CA GLN A 199 -16.21 -6.39 24.16
C GLN A 199 -15.84 -5.71 25.48
N ARG A 200 -14.94 -4.71 25.45
CA ARG A 200 -14.42 -4.00 26.62
C ARG A 200 -15.33 -2.88 27.15
N GLU A 201 -16.24 -2.35 26.33
CA GLU A 201 -17.14 -1.28 26.76
C GLU A 201 -18.20 -1.81 27.75
N GLU A 202 -18.22 -1.20 28.94
CA GLU A 202 -19.13 -1.51 30.03
C GLU A 202 -20.36 -0.60 30.02
N ASP A 203 -20.24 0.63 29.52
CA ASP A 203 -21.36 1.56 29.42
C ASP A 203 -22.36 1.05 28.35
N PRO A 204 -23.62 0.74 28.71
CA PRO A 204 -24.58 0.16 27.78
C PRO A 204 -24.88 1.06 26.57
N ALA A 205 -24.90 2.38 26.75
CA ALA A 205 -25.21 3.31 25.68
C ALA A 205 -24.04 3.44 24.68
N LYS A 206 -22.81 3.51 25.18
CA LYS A 206 -21.60 3.50 24.33
C LYS A 206 -21.43 2.17 23.62
N LYS A 207 -21.68 1.05 24.30
CA LYS A 207 -21.63 -0.29 23.72
C LYS A 207 -22.63 -0.43 22.57
N GLU A 208 -23.85 0.06 22.76
CA GLU A 208 -24.87 0.08 21.71
C GLU A 208 -24.47 0.98 20.54
N ALA A 209 -23.87 2.15 20.81
CA ALA A 209 -23.34 3.01 19.74
C ALA A 209 -22.21 2.33 18.94
N LEU A 210 -21.32 1.57 19.60
CA LEU A 210 -20.26 0.81 18.94
C LEU A 210 -20.82 -0.33 18.09
N LYS A 211 -21.83 -1.06 18.58
CA LYS A 211 -22.54 -2.09 17.80
C LYS A 211 -23.16 -1.51 16.53
N LYS A 212 -23.85 -0.36 16.64
CA LYS A 212 -24.40 0.35 15.47
C LYS A 212 -23.31 0.76 14.48
N LYS A 213 -22.15 1.22 14.96
CA LYS A 213 -20.99 1.52 14.09
C LYS A 213 -20.49 0.26 13.36
N TYR A 214 -20.37 -0.86 14.06
CA TYR A 214 -19.95 -2.13 13.46
C TYR A 214 -20.95 -2.64 12.42
N GLU A 215 -22.26 -2.61 12.72
CA GLU A 215 -23.31 -2.96 11.77
C GLU A 215 -23.31 -2.05 10.54
N ASN A 216 -23.08 -0.74 10.73
CA ASN A 216 -22.96 0.20 9.62
C ASN A 216 -21.74 -0.12 8.74
N LEU A 217 -20.58 -0.40 9.35
CA LEU A 217 -19.37 -0.78 8.64
C LEU A 217 -19.58 -2.07 7.82
N GLN A 218 -20.27 -3.07 8.37
CA GLN A 218 -20.65 -4.28 7.65
C GLN A 218 -21.58 -3.98 6.46
N LYS A 219 -22.59 -3.13 6.65
CA LYS A 219 -23.49 -2.72 5.56
C LYS A 219 -22.75 -2.00 4.43
N ILE A 220 -21.81 -1.11 4.78
CA ILE A 220 -20.97 -0.41 3.80
C ILE A 220 -20.11 -1.42 3.04
N ARG A 221 -19.42 -2.34 3.73
CA ARG A 221 -18.67 -3.43 3.09
C ARG A 221 -19.52 -4.20 2.08
N SER A 222 -20.70 -4.66 2.48
CA SER A 222 -21.59 -5.39 1.56
C SER A 222 -22.10 -4.53 0.39
N SER A 223 -22.29 -3.23 0.58
CA SER A 223 -22.66 -2.31 -0.50
C SER A 223 -21.53 -2.16 -1.52
N ILE A 224 -20.29 -2.01 -1.04
CA ILE A 224 -19.09 -1.94 -1.89
C ILE A 224 -18.93 -3.25 -2.67
N GLU A 225 -18.91 -4.40 -1.98
CA GLU A 225 -18.75 -5.73 -2.61
C GLU A 225 -19.81 -5.95 -3.70
N ARG A 226 -21.09 -5.73 -3.38
CA ARG A 226 -22.19 -5.89 -4.35
C ARG A 226 -22.04 -4.96 -5.56
N SER A 227 -21.66 -3.70 -5.33
CA SER A 227 -21.48 -2.73 -6.42
C SER A 227 -20.35 -3.15 -7.35
N VAL A 228 -19.23 -3.60 -6.80
CA VAL A 228 -18.07 -4.03 -7.58
C VAL A 228 -18.36 -5.33 -8.34
N GLU A 229 -19.07 -6.28 -7.73
CA GLU A 229 -19.54 -7.48 -8.41
C GLU A 229 -20.47 -7.16 -9.59
N GLU A 230 -21.43 -6.25 -9.40
CA GLU A 230 -22.34 -5.80 -10.48
C GLU A 230 -21.55 -5.12 -11.61
N ILE A 231 -20.60 -4.23 -11.28
CA ILE A 231 -19.73 -3.59 -12.28
C ILE A 231 -18.91 -4.63 -13.03
N ARG A 232 -18.32 -5.60 -12.34
CA ARG A 232 -17.53 -6.68 -12.95
C ARG A 232 -18.38 -7.45 -13.96
N ASP A 233 -19.53 -7.93 -13.53
CA ASP A 233 -20.39 -8.80 -14.34
C ASP A 233 -20.96 -8.08 -15.56
N LEU A 234 -21.33 -6.81 -15.42
CA LEU A 234 -21.78 -5.99 -16.55
C LEU A 234 -20.64 -5.63 -17.50
N SER A 235 -19.44 -5.34 -16.98
CA SER A 235 -18.26 -5.06 -17.80
C SER A 235 -17.88 -6.26 -18.66
N ILE A 236 -17.87 -7.47 -18.08
CA ILE A 236 -17.60 -8.72 -18.82
C ILE A 236 -18.64 -8.94 -19.93
N ARG A 237 -19.93 -8.77 -19.63
CA ARG A 237 -21.01 -8.90 -20.63
C ARG A 237 -20.91 -7.88 -21.77
N ALA A 238 -20.41 -6.68 -21.47
CA ALA A 238 -20.18 -5.63 -22.46
C ALA A 238 -18.90 -5.84 -23.29
N GLY A 239 -18.22 -6.99 -23.16
CA GLY A 239 -16.97 -7.27 -23.87
C GLY A 239 -15.72 -6.69 -23.21
N GLY A 240 -15.79 -6.33 -21.93
CA GLY A 240 -14.70 -5.76 -21.12
C GLY A 240 -13.61 -6.74 -20.68
N GLY A 241 -13.46 -7.89 -21.35
CA GLY A 241 -12.46 -8.91 -21.04
C GLY A 241 -12.85 -9.84 -19.88
N SER A 242 -11.86 -10.50 -19.26
CA SER A 242 -12.04 -11.52 -18.22
C SER A 242 -11.34 -11.12 -16.92
N ALA A 243 -12.03 -11.25 -15.78
CA ALA A 243 -11.43 -11.07 -14.46
C ALA A 243 -10.58 -12.28 -14.00
N ALA A 244 -10.36 -13.27 -14.86
CA ALA A 244 -9.58 -14.49 -14.58
C ALA A 244 -8.08 -14.35 -14.93
N ALA A 245 -7.57 -13.14 -15.11
CA ALA A 245 -6.14 -12.92 -15.31
C ALA A 245 -5.34 -13.58 -14.16
N GLU A 246 -4.44 -14.49 -14.51
CA GLU A 246 -3.61 -15.25 -13.57
C GLU A 246 -2.58 -14.37 -12.86
N THR A 247 -2.21 -13.22 -13.45
CA THR A 247 -1.23 -12.29 -12.90
C THR A 247 -1.83 -10.88 -12.74
N MET A 248 -1.41 -10.15 -11.70
CA MET A 248 -1.76 -8.73 -11.51
C MET A 248 -0.66 -7.78 -11.99
N SER A 249 0.29 -8.28 -12.80
CA SER A 249 1.32 -7.43 -13.40
C SER A 249 0.72 -6.61 -14.53
N LEU A 250 0.83 -5.28 -14.44
CA LEU A 250 0.23 -4.36 -15.39
C LEU A 250 1.29 -3.65 -16.22
N SER A 251 1.12 -3.65 -17.54
CA SER A 251 1.91 -2.77 -18.41
C SER A 251 1.62 -1.30 -18.10
N ARG A 252 2.52 -0.40 -18.52
CA ARG A 252 2.35 1.05 -18.33
C ARG A 252 1.00 1.58 -18.86
N THR A 253 0.53 1.08 -20.00
CA THR A 253 -0.78 1.46 -20.56
C THR A 253 -1.91 0.98 -19.65
N GLN A 254 -1.87 -0.28 -19.22
CA GLN A 254 -2.90 -0.85 -18.34
C GLN A 254 -2.93 -0.19 -16.95
N LEU A 255 -1.79 0.29 -16.44
CA LEU A 255 -1.75 1.10 -15.22
C LEU A 255 -2.45 2.45 -15.40
N GLN A 256 -2.33 3.09 -16.58
CA GLN A 256 -3.06 4.33 -16.87
C GLN A 256 -4.56 4.10 -17.04
N ASP A 257 -4.94 3.00 -17.69
CA ASP A 257 -6.33 2.57 -17.79
C ASP A 257 -6.92 2.32 -16.40
N PHE A 258 -6.21 1.56 -15.57
CA PHE A 258 -6.59 1.30 -14.19
C PHE A 258 -6.72 2.59 -13.39
N LYS A 259 -5.76 3.52 -13.48
CA LYS A 259 -5.83 4.83 -12.83
C LYS A 259 -7.12 5.57 -13.19
N THR A 260 -7.49 5.58 -14.47
CA THR A 260 -8.71 6.22 -14.97
C THR A 260 -9.97 5.57 -14.38
N VAL A 261 -10.02 4.24 -14.39
CA VAL A 261 -11.15 3.46 -13.83
C VAL A 261 -11.27 3.67 -12.32
N ALA A 262 -10.17 3.57 -11.59
CA ALA A 262 -10.11 3.73 -10.15
C ALA A 262 -10.56 5.13 -9.72
N GLU A 263 -10.06 6.19 -10.37
CA GLU A 263 -10.48 7.57 -10.05
C GLU A 263 -11.96 7.82 -10.34
N LEU A 264 -12.52 7.26 -11.43
CA LEU A 264 -13.95 7.37 -11.68
C LEU A 264 -14.75 6.64 -10.59
N PHE A 265 -14.34 5.43 -10.22
CA PHE A 265 -14.99 4.67 -9.15
C PHE A 265 -14.94 5.43 -7.82
N ARG A 266 -13.79 6.01 -7.46
CA ARG A 266 -13.61 6.83 -6.26
C ARG A 266 -14.58 8.01 -6.20
N THR A 267 -14.63 8.78 -7.28
CA THR A 267 -15.37 10.04 -7.34
C THR A 267 -16.87 9.84 -7.56
N THR A 268 -17.27 8.69 -8.11
CA THR A 268 -18.68 8.40 -8.44
C THR A 268 -19.35 7.51 -7.41
N CYS A 269 -18.62 6.54 -6.83
CA CYS A 269 -19.17 5.48 -6.01
C CYS A 269 -18.74 5.60 -4.55
N PHE A 270 -17.47 5.29 -4.25
CA PHE A 270 -16.95 5.18 -2.88
C PHE A 270 -15.58 5.84 -2.77
N ASN A 271 -15.54 6.97 -2.06
CA ASN A 271 -14.31 7.73 -1.89
C ASN A 271 -13.47 7.15 -0.76
N TRP A 272 -12.48 6.31 -1.07
CA TRP A 272 -11.64 5.64 -0.06
C TRP A 272 -10.77 6.56 0.82
N HIS A 273 -10.72 7.86 0.53
CA HIS A 273 -10.13 8.84 1.45
C HIS A 273 -11.03 9.15 2.65
N GLU A 274 -12.31 8.77 2.59
CA GLU A 274 -13.23 8.79 3.72
C GLU A 274 -13.10 7.47 4.49
N THR A 275 -12.90 7.57 5.80
CA THR A 275 -12.61 6.42 6.68
C THR A 275 -13.61 5.27 6.53
N GLU A 276 -14.89 5.58 6.34
CA GLU A 276 -15.94 4.58 6.20
C GLU A 276 -15.90 3.81 4.87
N TYR A 277 -15.25 4.36 3.85
CA TYR A 277 -15.11 3.74 2.53
C TYR A 277 -13.72 3.19 2.24
N GLN A 278 -12.80 3.18 3.22
CA GLN A 278 -11.44 2.63 3.04
C GLN A 278 -11.43 1.18 2.55
N TYR A 279 -12.45 0.38 2.91
CA TYR A 279 -12.61 -1.00 2.42
C TYR A 279 -12.71 -1.09 0.89
N ALA A 280 -13.10 -0.02 0.20
CA ALA A 280 -13.15 0.01 -1.27
C ALA A 280 -11.80 -0.31 -1.92
N LEU A 281 -10.68 -0.02 -1.26
CA LEU A 281 -9.34 -0.37 -1.72
C LEU A 281 -9.17 -1.88 -1.91
N SER A 282 -9.78 -2.70 -1.04
CA SER A 282 -9.69 -4.17 -1.12
C SER A 282 -10.36 -4.73 -2.38
N GLN A 283 -11.20 -3.94 -3.04
CA GLN A 283 -11.98 -4.34 -4.21
C GLN A 283 -11.36 -3.83 -5.53
N LEU A 284 -10.39 -2.91 -5.47
CA LEU A 284 -9.70 -2.40 -6.65
C LEU A 284 -8.95 -3.46 -7.49
N PRO A 285 -8.47 -4.60 -6.94
CA PRO A 285 -7.96 -5.71 -7.75
C PRO A 285 -8.90 -6.17 -8.87
N VAL A 286 -10.22 -6.04 -8.69
CA VAL A 286 -11.19 -6.38 -9.75
C VAL A 286 -11.00 -5.48 -10.97
N PHE A 287 -10.84 -4.17 -10.77
CA PHE A 287 -10.63 -3.22 -11.87
C PHE A 287 -9.25 -3.39 -12.50
N ALA A 288 -8.22 -3.68 -11.69
CA ALA A 288 -6.89 -3.99 -12.20
C ALA A 288 -6.93 -5.19 -13.17
N LYS A 289 -7.62 -6.27 -12.80
CA LYS A 289 -7.79 -7.46 -13.65
C LYS A 289 -8.61 -7.19 -14.91
N LEU A 290 -9.68 -6.39 -14.83
CA LEU A 290 -10.43 -5.97 -16.03
C LEU A 290 -9.53 -5.21 -17.01
N CYS A 291 -8.71 -4.27 -16.52
CA CYS A 291 -7.74 -3.54 -17.35
C CYS A 291 -6.63 -4.46 -17.88
N ALA A 292 -6.12 -5.40 -17.07
CA ALA A 292 -5.11 -6.39 -17.46
C ALA A 292 -5.58 -7.25 -18.64
N SER A 293 -6.87 -7.55 -18.72
CA SER A 293 -7.44 -8.36 -19.80
C SER A 293 -7.58 -7.62 -21.14
N GLY A 294 -7.16 -6.35 -21.22
CA GLY A 294 -7.28 -5.52 -22.42
C GLY A 294 -8.72 -5.09 -22.73
N GLY A 295 -9.57 -5.08 -21.70
CA GLY A 295 -10.98 -4.71 -21.83
C GLY A 295 -11.19 -3.27 -22.32
N ASN A 296 -12.33 -3.01 -22.95
CA ASN A 296 -12.73 -1.66 -23.35
C ASN A 296 -12.92 -0.77 -22.10
N VAL A 297 -11.92 0.04 -21.78
CA VAL A 297 -11.91 0.99 -20.64
C VAL A 297 -13.15 1.86 -20.65
N GLN A 298 -13.53 2.42 -21.81
CA GLN A 298 -14.73 3.26 -21.91
C GLN A 298 -15.99 2.50 -21.50
N GLY A 299 -16.09 1.22 -21.88
CA GLY A 299 -17.18 0.33 -21.44
C GLY A 299 -17.22 0.16 -19.92
N ILE A 300 -16.08 -0.03 -19.27
CA ILE A 300 -15.98 -0.13 -17.80
C ILE A 300 -16.44 1.19 -17.15
N LEU A 301 -15.99 2.34 -17.67
CA LEU A 301 -16.38 3.65 -17.15
C LEU A 301 -17.89 3.90 -17.26
N ASP A 302 -18.51 3.47 -18.37
CA ASP A 302 -19.95 3.62 -18.57
C ASP A 302 -20.76 2.69 -17.67
N VAL A 303 -20.27 1.45 -17.45
CA VAL A 303 -20.85 0.52 -16.47
C VAL A 303 -20.78 1.08 -15.06
N ILE A 304 -19.67 1.68 -14.63
CA ILE A 304 -19.57 2.33 -13.30
C ILE A 304 -20.67 3.38 -13.12
N LYS A 305 -20.85 4.25 -14.11
CA LYS A 305 -21.91 5.28 -14.09
C LYS A 305 -23.32 4.67 -14.09
N GLN A 306 -23.51 3.57 -14.82
CA GLN A 306 -24.78 2.85 -14.85
C GLN A 306 -25.10 2.28 -13.46
N VAL A 307 -24.19 1.49 -12.88
CA VAL A 307 -24.38 0.84 -11.57
C VAL A 307 -24.65 1.86 -10.48
N LYS A 308 -23.95 3.01 -10.50
CA LYS A 308 -24.23 4.11 -9.55
C LYS A 308 -25.69 4.58 -9.61
N ARG A 309 -26.32 4.59 -10.79
CA ARG A 309 -27.72 5.04 -10.98
C ARG A 309 -28.73 3.94 -10.67
N THR A 310 -28.42 2.70 -11.01
CA THR A 310 -29.40 1.60 -11.02
C THR A 310 -29.36 0.75 -9.77
N SER A 311 -28.17 0.55 -9.19
CA SER A 311 -27.96 -0.43 -8.13
C SER A 311 -28.67 -0.04 -6.83
N THR A 312 -29.21 -1.04 -6.15
CA THR A 312 -29.79 -0.89 -4.82
C THR A 312 -28.73 -0.63 -3.76
N ALA A 313 -27.46 -0.88 -4.05
CA ALA A 313 -26.34 -0.59 -3.13
C ALA A 313 -26.20 0.92 -2.82
N PHE A 314 -26.70 1.79 -3.71
CA PHE A 314 -26.66 3.25 -3.56
C PHE A 314 -28.02 3.91 -3.25
N LYS A 315 -29.07 3.10 -3.02
CA LYS A 315 -30.42 3.57 -2.67
C LYS A 315 -30.69 3.33 -1.19
#